data_AF-A0A9X3ESV9-F1
#
_entry.id   AF-A0A9X3ESV9-F1
#
_cell.length_a   1.000
_cell.length_b   1.000
_cell.length_c   1.000
_cell.angle_alpha   90.00
_cell.angle_beta   90.00
_cell.angle_gamma   90.00
#
_symmetry.space_group_name_H-M   'P 1'
#
loop_
_entity.id
_entity.type
_entity.pdbx_description
1 polymer ?
#
loop_
_entity_poly.entity_id
_entity_poly.type
_entity_poly.pdbx_seq_one_letter_code
_entity_poly.pdbx_strand_id
1 'polypeptide(L)'
;MFLGSVLLMSWAGCDVEPPTREELAEVDEAEGELAEGEAAEDAGGAEDQGVLPGLPDLTTGPRSSAANYFTPVGTHDTFNCSKIAGWVKDGDTTAPTWVTIDRYAPYPYGEHVATVLADLYRADLPFADKYHGFSINTPASLKTGEVETIYIHGINVDGDGNWDVNANSPLLSGTGKSFCCGTKCLKPDVQNP
;
A
#
# COMPACT_ATOMS: atom_id res chain seq x y z
N MET A 1 35.17 -37.05 43.22
CA MET A 1 33.81 -37.65 43.28
C MET A 1 32.81 -36.50 43.25
N PHE A 2 32.23 -36.23 42.08
CA PHE A 2 30.81 -35.94 41.87
C PHE A 2 30.63 -35.75 40.36
N LEU A 3 29.76 -36.58 39.80
CA LEU A 3 29.37 -36.64 38.39
C LEU A 3 28.43 -35.48 38.05
N GLY A 4 28.47 -35.02 36.79
CA GLY A 4 27.52 -34.03 36.29
C GLY A 4 27.56 -33.94 34.77
N SER A 5 27.01 -34.97 34.11
CA SER A 5 26.68 -34.94 32.68
C SER A 5 25.67 -33.81 32.42
N VAL A 6 25.98 -32.89 31.51
CA VAL A 6 25.00 -31.93 31.01
C VAL A 6 24.73 -32.23 29.54
N LEU A 7 23.46 -32.54 29.31
CA LEU A 7 22.83 -32.90 28.06
C LEU A 7 23.10 -31.86 26.96
N LEU A 8 23.49 -32.34 25.79
CA LEU A 8 23.38 -31.60 24.53
C LEU A 8 21.90 -31.38 24.21
N MET A 9 21.38 -30.18 24.43
CA MET A 9 20.19 -29.70 23.74
C MET A 9 20.62 -28.96 22.48
N SER A 10 20.68 -29.69 21.38
CA SER A 10 20.67 -29.11 20.04
C SER A 10 19.25 -28.66 19.74
N TRP A 11 19.01 -27.36 19.67
CA TRP A 11 17.77 -26.80 19.13
C TRP A 11 18.11 -26.08 17.82
N ALA A 12 17.47 -26.56 16.75
CA ALA A 12 17.41 -26.01 15.41
C ALA A 12 17.07 -24.50 15.46
N GLY A 13 17.69 -23.62 14.67
CA GLY A 13 17.75 -23.72 13.21
C GLY A 13 16.48 -23.08 12.65
N CYS A 14 16.46 -21.75 12.53
CA CYS A 14 15.45 -21.03 11.76
C CYS A 14 15.75 -21.21 10.26
N ASP A 15 15.51 -22.41 9.74
CA ASP A 15 15.42 -22.68 8.31
C ASP A 15 13.95 -22.85 7.97
N VAL A 16 13.34 -21.82 7.39
CA VAL A 16 12.06 -21.98 6.69
C VAL A 16 12.41 -22.38 5.27
N GLU A 17 12.39 -23.69 5.01
CA GLU A 17 12.46 -24.23 3.65
C GLU A 17 11.30 -23.71 2.80
N PRO A 18 11.54 -23.26 1.55
CA PRO A 18 10.46 -22.93 0.62
C PRO A 18 9.73 -24.21 0.18
N PRO A 19 8.40 -24.19 0.03
CA PRO A 19 7.66 -25.37 -0.41
C PRO A 19 8.11 -25.81 -1.81
N THR A 20 8.35 -27.10 -1.94
CA THR A 20 8.73 -27.79 -3.17
C THR A 20 7.57 -27.81 -4.18
N ARG A 21 7.92 -27.67 -5.45
CA ARG A 21 7.05 -27.54 -6.63
C ARG A 21 6.41 -28.88 -7.06
N GLU A 22 5.69 -29.56 -6.16
CA GLU A 22 4.92 -30.78 -6.48
C GLU A 22 3.58 -30.82 -5.74
N GLU A 23 2.70 -29.83 -5.99
CA GLU A 23 1.26 -30.01 -5.79
C GLU A 23 0.50 -29.14 -6.82
N LEU A 24 0.60 -29.55 -8.08
CA LEU A 24 -0.26 -29.10 -9.18
C LEU A 24 -1.02 -30.33 -9.67
N ALA A 25 -2.32 -30.41 -9.40
CA ALA A 25 -3.38 -30.90 -10.29
C ALA A 25 -4.58 -31.40 -9.48
N GLU A 26 -5.71 -30.71 -9.59
CA GLU A 26 -6.96 -31.41 -9.92
C GLU A 26 -7.92 -30.43 -10.62
N VAL A 27 -8.14 -30.76 -11.88
CA VAL A 27 -9.09 -30.18 -12.81
C VAL A 27 -10.37 -30.97 -12.61
N ASP A 28 -11.50 -30.32 -12.42
CA ASP A 28 -12.78 -30.97 -12.64
C ASP A 28 -13.67 -30.09 -13.52
N GLU A 29 -14.08 -30.70 -14.62
CA GLU A 29 -14.89 -30.13 -15.68
C GLU A 29 -16.36 -30.15 -15.29
N ALA A 30 -17.11 -29.10 -15.65
CA ALA A 30 -18.54 -29.18 -15.77
C ALA A 30 -18.98 -28.34 -16.97
N GLU A 31 -19.36 -29.06 -18.03
CA GLU A 31 -19.97 -28.51 -19.24
C GLU A 31 -21.40 -28.02 -18.97
N GLY A 32 -21.80 -26.96 -19.67
CA GLY A 32 -23.16 -26.45 -19.69
C GLY A 32 -23.40 -25.68 -20.98
N GLU A 33 -24.15 -26.30 -21.88
CA GLU A 33 -24.46 -25.92 -23.26
C GLU A 33 -25.19 -24.56 -23.44
N LEU A 34 -24.79 -23.89 -24.52
CA LEU A 34 -25.57 -23.17 -25.55
C LEU A 34 -26.87 -22.43 -25.19
N ALA A 35 -26.88 -21.13 -25.44
CA ALA A 35 -28.02 -20.46 -26.08
C ALA A 35 -27.52 -19.34 -27.01
N GLU A 36 -27.84 -19.49 -28.29
CA GLU A 36 -27.70 -18.50 -29.36
C GLU A 36 -28.68 -17.35 -29.15
N GLY A 37 -28.31 -16.14 -29.58
CA GLY A 37 -29.15 -14.95 -29.41
C GLY A 37 -28.63 -13.72 -30.14
N GLU A 38 -28.52 -13.85 -31.46
CA GLU A 38 -28.86 -12.86 -32.49
C GLU A 38 -28.26 -11.44 -32.43
N ALA A 39 -27.55 -11.13 -33.51
CA ALA A 39 -27.16 -9.80 -33.92
C ALA A 39 -28.37 -8.89 -34.14
N ALA A 40 -28.24 -7.63 -33.74
CA ALA A 40 -28.92 -6.52 -34.37
C ALA A 40 -27.89 -5.42 -34.65
N GLU A 41 -27.58 -5.28 -35.93
CA GLU A 41 -27.13 -4.04 -36.55
C GLU A 41 -28.17 -2.94 -36.27
N ASP A 42 -27.77 -1.68 -36.13
CA ASP A 42 -28.19 -0.62 -37.06
C ASP A 42 -27.64 0.76 -36.63
N ALA A 43 -27.40 1.55 -37.65
CA ALA A 43 -26.78 2.85 -37.72
C ALA A 43 -27.66 4.00 -37.21
N GLY A 44 -27.05 5.19 -37.18
CA GLY A 44 -27.73 6.48 -37.05
C GLY A 44 -26.92 7.37 -36.12
N GLY A 45 -26.14 8.33 -36.59
CA GLY A 45 -26.58 9.40 -37.47
C GLY A 45 -26.30 10.69 -36.70
N ALA A 46 -25.18 11.34 -37.00
CA ALA A 46 -24.87 12.66 -36.49
C ALA A 46 -25.81 13.66 -37.17
N GLU A 47 -26.91 13.99 -36.51
CA GLU A 47 -27.84 15.00 -36.98
C GLU A 47 -27.91 16.08 -35.88
N ASP A 48 -27.16 17.14 -36.12
CA ASP A 48 -27.46 18.50 -35.70
C ASP A 48 -28.97 18.80 -35.89
N GLN A 49 -29.50 19.71 -35.07
CA GLN A 49 -30.69 20.58 -35.25
C GLN A 49 -31.70 20.50 -34.08
N GLY A 50 -31.71 21.56 -33.24
CA GLY A 50 -32.91 22.01 -32.54
C GLY A 50 -32.81 22.05 -31.00
N VAL A 51 -32.31 23.15 -30.46
CA VAL A 51 -32.47 23.49 -29.03
C VAL A 51 -33.95 23.79 -28.77
N LEU A 52 -34.66 22.86 -28.14
CA LEU A 52 -35.98 23.09 -27.55
C LEU A 52 -35.80 23.80 -26.20
N PRO A 53 -36.50 24.92 -25.93
CA PRO A 53 -36.39 25.60 -24.64
C PRO A 53 -37.09 24.77 -23.57
N GLY A 54 -36.32 24.17 -22.65
CA GLY A 54 -36.86 23.47 -21.48
C GLY A 54 -36.25 22.12 -21.12
N LEU A 55 -35.20 21.66 -21.81
CA LEU A 55 -34.41 20.49 -21.38
C LEU A 55 -33.13 20.97 -20.67
N PRO A 56 -32.71 20.35 -19.55
CA PRO A 56 -31.44 20.69 -18.92
C PRO A 56 -30.30 20.45 -19.91
N ASP A 57 -29.42 21.44 -20.01
CA ASP A 57 -28.21 21.43 -20.81
C ASP A 57 -27.28 20.29 -20.37
N LEU A 58 -27.21 19.22 -21.18
CA LEU A 58 -26.26 18.12 -20.93
C LEU A 58 -24.81 18.47 -21.30
N THR A 59 -24.53 19.71 -21.74
CA THR A 59 -23.15 20.19 -21.97
C THR A 59 -22.46 20.65 -20.69
N THR A 60 -23.20 20.70 -19.57
CA THR A 60 -22.66 20.73 -18.21
C THR A 60 -23.04 19.48 -17.43
N GLY A 61 -23.02 18.32 -18.08
CA GLY A 61 -22.99 17.06 -17.35
C GLY A 61 -21.85 17.12 -16.32
N PRO A 62 -22.07 16.72 -15.05
CA PRO A 62 -20.97 16.62 -14.11
C PRO A 62 -19.89 15.78 -14.80
N ARG A 63 -18.64 16.27 -14.86
CA ARG A 63 -17.52 15.35 -15.04
C ARG A 63 -17.79 14.27 -14.02
N SER A 64 -17.98 13.04 -14.49
CA SER A 64 -18.29 11.90 -13.64
C SER A 64 -17.31 11.93 -12.48
N SER A 65 -17.77 12.37 -11.30
CA SER A 65 -17.03 12.35 -10.04
C SER A 65 -17.01 10.93 -9.48
N ALA A 66 -16.86 9.97 -10.38
CA ALA A 66 -16.61 8.59 -10.07
C ALA A 66 -15.17 8.38 -10.51
N ALA A 67 -14.25 8.48 -9.57
CA ALA A 67 -13.02 7.73 -9.73
C ALA A 67 -12.69 7.06 -8.40
N ASN A 68 -11.66 7.33 -7.60
CA ASN A 68 -11.12 6.26 -6.72
C ASN A 68 -10.97 4.94 -7.51
N TYR A 69 -10.72 5.08 -8.81
CA TYR A 69 -10.64 4.00 -9.78
C TYR A 69 -9.27 3.36 -9.66
N PHE A 70 -8.27 4.16 -9.33
CA PHE A 70 -6.93 3.72 -9.07
C PHE A 70 -6.71 3.51 -7.58
N THR A 71 -5.89 2.53 -7.28
CA THR A 71 -5.43 2.31 -5.90
C THR A 71 -4.07 2.97 -5.76
N PRO A 72 -3.79 3.72 -4.68
CA PRO A 72 -2.47 4.28 -4.42
C PRO A 72 -1.34 3.27 -4.59
N VAL A 73 -0.25 3.69 -5.22
CA VAL A 73 0.97 2.89 -5.33
C VAL A 73 2.14 3.64 -4.73
N GLY A 74 3.11 2.92 -4.19
CA GLY A 74 4.25 3.55 -3.53
C GLY A 74 5.17 2.57 -2.86
N THR A 75 6.26 3.10 -2.29
CA THR A 75 7.24 2.31 -1.54
C THR A 75 7.56 2.94 -0.20
N HIS A 76 7.75 2.09 0.81
CA HIS A 76 8.41 2.43 2.06
C HIS A 76 9.92 2.19 1.89
N ASP A 77 10.68 3.27 1.74
CA ASP A 77 12.10 3.21 1.40
C ASP A 77 12.99 3.08 2.64
N THR A 78 12.73 3.87 3.67
CA THR A 78 13.58 3.94 4.87
C THR A 78 12.77 4.01 6.15
N PHE A 79 13.15 3.19 7.12
CA PHE A 79 12.80 3.35 8.53
C PHE A 79 14.06 3.20 9.39
N ASN A 80 14.41 4.26 10.13
CA ASN A 80 15.49 4.26 11.12
C ASN A 80 15.20 5.29 12.23
N CYS A 81 16.15 5.53 13.14
CA CYS A 81 15.91 6.47 14.26
C CYS A 81 15.83 7.94 13.91
N SER A 82 16.26 8.30 12.71
CA SER A 82 16.24 9.68 12.25
C SER A 82 15.04 9.95 11.37
N LYS A 83 14.65 9.02 10.49
CA LYS A 83 13.59 9.26 9.52
C LYS A 83 12.75 8.04 9.14
N ILE A 84 11.53 8.33 8.69
CA ILE A 84 10.66 7.45 7.91
C ILE A 84 10.44 8.12 6.56
N ALA A 85 10.71 7.42 5.47
CA ALA A 85 10.66 8.00 4.13
C ALA A 85 10.22 6.99 3.06
N GLY A 86 9.66 7.51 1.99
CA GLY A 86 9.15 6.75 0.86
C GLY A 86 8.54 7.66 -0.20
N TRP A 87 7.69 7.08 -1.03
CA TRP A 87 6.82 7.83 -1.94
C TRP A 87 5.47 7.12 -2.09
N VAL A 88 4.45 7.88 -2.44
CA VAL A 88 3.12 7.36 -2.78
C VAL A 88 2.50 8.26 -3.85
N LYS A 89 1.82 7.66 -4.82
CA LYS A 89 1.02 8.35 -5.81
C LYS A 89 -0.34 7.67 -5.92
N ASP A 90 -1.39 8.48 -5.92
CA ASP A 90 -2.72 8.04 -6.35
C ASP A 90 -2.87 8.30 -7.85
N GLY A 91 -3.41 7.33 -8.59
CA GLY A 91 -3.66 7.44 -10.03
C GLY A 91 -4.85 8.35 -10.37
N ASP A 92 -5.76 8.56 -9.43
CA ASP A 92 -6.98 9.35 -9.64
C ASP A 92 -6.69 10.86 -9.70
N THR A 93 -5.55 11.30 -9.17
CA THR A 93 -5.13 12.71 -9.16
C THR A 93 -3.67 12.91 -9.57
N THR A 94 -3.35 14.14 -9.99
CA THR A 94 -1.97 14.63 -10.13
C THR A 94 -1.50 15.41 -8.90
N ALA A 95 -2.39 15.66 -7.93
CA ALA A 95 -2.01 16.28 -6.67
C ALA A 95 -1.19 15.29 -5.81
N PRO A 96 -0.33 15.80 -4.91
CA PRO A 96 0.24 14.98 -3.84
C PRO A 96 -0.85 14.27 -3.03
N THR A 97 -0.60 13.00 -2.67
CA THR A 97 -1.50 12.23 -1.81
C THR A 97 -0.89 12.00 -0.42
N TRP A 98 -1.58 11.26 0.44
CA TRP A 98 -1.25 11.10 1.85
C TRP A 98 -0.86 9.65 2.17
N VAL A 99 -0.13 9.48 3.27
CA VAL A 99 0.11 8.17 3.88
C VAL A 99 -0.32 8.15 5.34
N THR A 100 -0.78 6.99 5.82
CA THR A 100 -0.85 6.70 7.26
C THR A 100 0.32 5.83 7.66
N ILE A 101 0.82 6.05 8.88
CA ILE A 101 1.85 5.24 9.51
C ILE A 101 1.23 4.65 10.77
N ASP A 102 1.22 3.33 10.86
CA ASP A 102 0.64 2.57 11.95
C ASP A 102 1.68 1.60 12.52
N ARG A 103 1.68 1.37 13.84
CA ARG A 103 2.58 0.42 14.49
C ARG A 103 1.88 -0.85 14.93
N TYR A 104 2.66 -1.92 15.14
CA TYR A 104 2.25 -3.27 15.54
C TYR A 104 1.48 -4.07 14.50
N ALA A 105 0.53 -3.47 13.79
CA ALA A 105 -0.22 -4.11 12.72
C ALA A 105 -0.63 -3.10 11.62
N PRO A 106 -1.02 -3.57 10.43
CA PRO A 106 -1.70 -2.73 9.45
C PRO A 106 -3.02 -2.14 9.98
N TYR A 107 -3.50 -1.06 9.34
CA TYR A 107 -4.86 -0.55 9.52
C TYR A 107 -5.87 -1.65 9.17
N PRO A 108 -7.00 -1.79 9.90
CA PRO A 108 -7.46 -0.96 11.01
C PRO A 108 -7.01 -1.44 12.41
N TYR A 109 -6.09 -2.40 12.49
CA TYR A 109 -5.75 -3.08 13.75
C TYR A 109 -4.54 -2.47 14.47
N GLY A 110 -3.70 -1.73 13.74
CA GLY A 110 -2.53 -1.04 14.28
C GLY A 110 -2.88 0.18 15.11
N GLU A 111 -1.88 0.67 15.84
CA GLU A 111 -1.96 1.96 16.52
C GLU A 111 -1.47 3.07 15.58
N HIS A 112 -2.31 4.07 15.35
CA HIS A 112 -1.97 5.20 14.51
C HIS A 112 -0.83 6.04 15.10
N VAL A 113 0.20 6.29 14.29
CA VAL A 113 1.38 7.07 14.68
C VAL A 113 1.36 8.46 14.05
N ALA A 114 1.11 8.52 12.73
CA ALA A 114 1.13 9.77 11.99
C ALA A 114 0.41 9.65 10.64
N THR A 115 -0.04 10.80 10.15
CA THR A 115 -0.46 11.02 8.76
C THR A 115 0.47 12.02 8.12
N VAL A 116 0.93 11.76 6.89
CA VAL A 116 1.93 12.59 6.20
C VAL A 116 1.48 12.86 4.76
N LEU A 117 1.58 14.12 4.32
CA LEU A 117 1.42 14.47 2.91
C LEU A 117 2.71 14.14 2.15
N ALA A 118 2.59 13.49 0.99
CA ALA A 118 3.71 13.11 0.15
C ALA A 118 3.94 14.13 -0.96
N ASP A 119 4.38 15.34 -0.60
CA ASP A 119 4.57 16.48 -1.51
C ASP A 119 6.05 16.76 -1.86
N LEU A 120 6.97 15.89 -1.44
CA LEU A 120 8.39 16.10 -1.68
C LEU A 120 8.80 15.68 -3.09
N TYR A 121 9.63 16.50 -3.73
CA TYR A 121 10.18 16.21 -5.04
C TYR A 121 11.13 15.00 -5.01
N ARG A 122 10.95 14.08 -5.95
CA ARG A 122 11.78 12.89 -6.16
C ARG A 122 12.17 12.76 -7.64
N ALA A 123 13.42 13.11 -7.96
CA ALA A 123 13.91 13.13 -9.34
C ALA A 123 13.87 11.75 -10.04
N ASP A 124 13.96 10.68 -9.27
CA ASP A 124 13.99 9.29 -9.72
C ASP A 124 12.61 8.73 -10.09
N LEU A 125 11.52 9.42 -9.73
CA LEU A 125 10.18 8.96 -10.08
C LEU A 125 9.90 9.07 -11.59
N PRO A 126 9.15 8.10 -12.16
CA PRO A 126 8.83 8.06 -13.58
C PRO A 126 7.69 9.01 -13.98
N PHE A 127 7.12 9.75 -13.03
CA PHE A 127 6.00 10.67 -13.26
C PHE A 127 6.48 12.06 -13.69
N ALA A 128 5.61 12.84 -14.34
CA ALA A 128 5.95 14.17 -14.83
C ALA A 128 6.05 15.21 -13.69
N ASP A 129 5.16 15.13 -12.71
CA ASP A 129 5.05 16.01 -11.55
C ASP A 129 6.10 15.70 -10.46
N LYS A 130 6.44 14.43 -10.22
CA LYS A 130 7.54 13.98 -9.31
C LYS A 130 7.43 14.44 -7.84
N TYR A 131 6.39 15.17 -7.45
CA TYR A 131 6.10 15.61 -6.09
C TYR A 131 5.23 14.59 -5.36
N HIS A 132 5.80 13.40 -5.14
CA HIS A 132 5.11 12.24 -4.55
C HIS A 132 5.88 11.59 -3.40
N GLY A 133 6.98 12.22 -2.96
CA GLY A 133 7.83 11.73 -1.88
C GLY A 133 7.32 12.17 -0.51
N PHE A 134 7.55 11.36 0.52
CA PHE A 134 7.38 11.76 1.91
C PHE A 134 8.65 11.46 2.71
N SER A 135 8.94 12.32 3.69
CA SER A 135 10.05 12.12 4.64
C SER A 135 9.77 12.89 5.92
N ILE A 136 9.60 12.16 7.02
CA ILE A 136 9.43 12.73 8.36
C ILE A 136 10.53 12.28 9.29
N ASN A 137 10.78 13.08 10.33
CA ASN A 137 11.61 12.63 11.44
C ASN A 137 10.87 11.51 12.19
N THR A 138 11.59 10.48 12.60
CA THR A 138 10.99 9.36 13.36
C THR A 138 10.38 9.89 14.66
N PRO A 139 9.05 9.75 14.87
CA PRO A 139 8.36 10.25 16.05
C PRO A 139 8.93 9.69 17.35
N ALA A 140 8.85 10.48 18.43
CA ALA A 140 9.33 10.06 19.74
C ALA A 140 8.61 8.81 20.28
N SER A 141 7.34 8.60 19.88
CA SER A 141 6.55 7.41 20.23
C SER A 141 7.14 6.09 19.72
N LEU A 142 8.01 6.15 18.68
CA LEU A 142 8.73 4.99 18.12
C LEU A 142 10.16 4.88 18.65
N LYS A 143 10.55 5.71 19.62
CA LYS A 143 11.90 5.71 20.23
C LYS A 143 11.87 5.08 21.63
N THR A 144 11.27 3.91 21.73
CA THR A 144 11.00 3.18 22.99
C THR A 144 12.23 2.44 23.53
N GLY A 145 13.22 2.17 22.68
CA GLY A 145 14.34 1.28 22.97
C GLY A 145 14.03 -0.19 22.69
N GLU A 146 12.85 -0.50 22.17
CA GLU A 146 12.45 -1.83 21.72
C GLU A 146 12.40 -1.88 20.18
N VAL A 147 12.30 -3.08 19.62
CA VAL A 147 12.13 -3.26 18.18
C VAL A 147 10.71 -2.84 17.81
N GLU A 148 10.60 -1.72 17.11
CA GLU A 148 9.33 -1.22 16.59
C GLU A 148 9.15 -1.74 15.16
N THR A 149 7.92 -2.14 14.80
CA THR A 149 7.55 -2.47 13.41
C THR A 149 6.44 -1.54 12.96
N ILE A 150 6.63 -0.94 11.78
CA ILE A 150 5.66 0.01 11.21
C ILE A 150 5.12 -0.46 9.86
N TYR A 151 3.87 -0.08 9.62
CA TYR A 151 3.12 -0.31 8.41
C TYR A 151 2.73 1.05 7.83
N ILE A 152 2.75 1.15 6.50
CA ILE A 152 2.49 2.40 5.77
C ILE A 152 1.42 2.10 4.75
N HIS A 153 0.32 2.85 4.81
CA HIS A 153 -0.74 2.79 3.81
C HIS A 153 -0.74 4.06 2.97
N GLY A 154 -0.98 3.92 1.67
CA GLY A 154 -1.33 5.06 0.83
C GLY A 154 -2.82 5.35 0.99
N ILE A 155 -3.17 6.60 1.29
CA ILE A 155 -4.58 7.01 1.39
C ILE A 155 -5.13 7.16 -0.02
N ASN A 156 -6.25 6.47 -0.28
CA ASN A 156 -6.98 6.59 -1.53
C ASN A 156 -7.75 7.92 -1.56
N VAL A 157 -7.59 8.66 -2.65
CA VAL A 157 -8.17 9.99 -2.82
C VAL A 157 -8.96 10.10 -4.13
N ASP A 158 -10.00 10.93 -4.12
CA ASP A 158 -10.80 11.18 -5.31
C ASP A 158 -10.03 12.00 -6.36
N GLY A 159 -10.67 12.24 -7.51
CA GLY A 159 -10.07 13.02 -8.60
C GLY A 159 -9.68 14.46 -8.22
N ASP A 160 -10.25 14.99 -7.13
CA ASP A 160 -9.94 16.32 -6.58
C ASP A 160 -8.89 16.26 -5.46
N GLY A 161 -8.44 15.07 -5.06
CA GLY A 161 -7.44 14.83 -4.01
C GLY A 161 -8.04 14.79 -2.59
N ASN A 162 -9.36 14.70 -2.45
CA ASN A 162 -10.00 14.52 -1.15
C ASN A 162 -9.95 13.06 -0.71
N TRP A 163 -9.81 12.81 0.59
CA TRP A 163 -9.77 11.44 1.12
C TRP A 163 -11.11 10.73 0.89
N ASP A 164 -11.07 9.57 0.23
CA ASP A 164 -12.24 8.68 0.21
C ASP A 164 -12.14 7.67 1.34
N VAL A 165 -12.95 7.89 2.37
CA VAL A 165 -13.07 7.01 3.55
C VAL A 165 -13.67 5.64 3.23
N ASN A 166 -14.32 5.48 2.07
CA ASN A 166 -14.93 4.23 1.65
C ASN A 166 -14.03 3.45 0.67
N ALA A 167 -12.93 4.05 0.21
CA ALA A 167 -12.01 3.42 -0.71
C ALA A 167 -10.92 2.63 0.03
N ASN A 168 -10.39 1.61 -0.65
CA ASN A 168 -9.30 0.81 -0.12
C ASN A 168 -7.98 1.59 -0.15
N SER A 169 -7.41 1.85 1.03
CA SER A 169 -6.09 2.43 1.22
C SER A 169 -5.06 1.31 1.39
N PRO A 170 -4.24 0.96 0.38
CA PRO A 170 -3.43 -0.25 0.41
C PRO A 170 -2.15 -0.08 1.23
N LEU A 171 -1.58 -1.20 1.69
CA LEU A 171 -0.20 -1.26 2.16
C LEU A 171 0.77 -0.92 1.03
N LEU A 172 1.71 -0.02 1.31
CA LEU A 172 2.78 0.31 0.36
C LEU A 172 3.82 -0.82 0.30
N SER A 173 4.47 -0.93 -0.85
CA SER A 173 5.53 -1.93 -1.05
C SER A 173 6.70 -1.69 -0.10
N GLY A 174 7.30 -2.77 0.41
CA GLY A 174 8.45 -2.71 1.32
C GLY A 174 8.12 -2.26 2.75
N THR A 175 6.83 -2.19 3.11
CA THR A 175 6.39 -1.91 4.48
C THR A 175 6.55 -3.12 5.42
N GLY A 176 6.23 -2.96 6.71
CA GLY A 176 6.51 -3.97 7.73
C GLY A 176 7.99 -3.99 8.16
N LYS A 177 8.69 -2.86 7.98
CA LYS A 177 10.09 -2.73 8.40
C LYS A 177 10.15 -2.61 9.91
N SER A 178 11.14 -3.27 10.51
CA SER A 178 11.43 -3.18 11.93
C SER A 178 12.73 -2.46 12.20
N PHE A 179 12.75 -1.60 13.21
CA PHE A 179 13.97 -0.91 13.65
C PHE A 179 13.89 -0.67 15.16
N CYS A 180 15.00 -0.85 15.86
CA CYS A 180 15.08 -0.50 17.27
C CYS A 180 15.66 0.90 17.44
N CYS A 181 14.94 1.77 18.15
CA CYS A 181 15.41 3.12 18.48
C CYS A 181 15.29 3.44 19.95
N GLY A 182 16.43 3.69 20.61
CA GLY A 182 16.49 4.12 22.00
C GLY A 182 17.73 3.58 22.70
N THR A 183 17.78 3.77 24.02
CA THR A 183 18.95 3.40 24.84
C THR A 183 19.06 1.90 25.09
N LYS A 184 18.00 1.13 24.80
CA LYS A 184 17.91 -0.32 25.06
C LYS A 184 18.09 -1.20 23.82
N CYS A 185 18.43 -0.61 22.67
CA CYS A 185 18.72 -1.38 21.47
C CYS A 185 20.03 -2.13 21.64
N LEU A 186 19.93 -3.34 22.19
CA LEU A 186 21.07 -4.23 22.35
C LEU A 186 21.70 -4.41 20.97
N LYS A 187 22.95 -3.96 20.82
CA LYS A 187 23.81 -4.49 19.75
C LYS A 187 23.91 -6.00 19.98
N PRO A 188 24.00 -6.83 18.93
CA PRO A 188 24.53 -8.17 19.12
C PRO A 188 25.89 -7.99 19.77
N ASP A 189 26.03 -8.43 21.02
CA ASP A 189 27.30 -8.36 21.72
C ASP A 189 28.33 -9.05 20.84
N VAL A 190 29.33 -8.29 20.42
CA VAL A 190 30.58 -8.88 19.96
C VAL A 190 31.19 -9.50 21.22
N GLN A 191 30.75 -10.71 21.56
CA GLN A 191 31.41 -11.59 22.51
C GLN A 191 32.75 -11.94 21.85
N ASN A 192 33.74 -11.11 22.12
CA ASN A 192 35.12 -11.35 21.74
C ASN A 192 35.60 -12.59 22.51
N PRO A 193 36.17 -13.61 21.83
CA PRO A 193 36.72 -14.78 22.51
C PRO A 193 37.90 -14.42 23.42
#